data_AF-A0A532EH18-F1
#
_entry.id   AF-A0A532EH18-F1
#
_cell.length_a   1.000
_cell.length_b   1.000
_cell.length_c   1.000
_cell.angle_alpha   90.00
_cell.angle_beta   90.00
_cell.angle_gamma   90.00
#
_symmetry.space_group_name_H-M   'P 1'
#
loop_
_entity.id
_entity.type
_entity.pdbx_description
1 polymer ?
#
loop_
_entity_poly.entity_id
_entity_poly.type
_entity_poly.pdbx_seq_one_letter_code
_entity_poly.pdbx_strand_id
1 'polypeptide(L)'
;PAEAGQSTGTPVASTPAHGTPHAQRPMLPPEVPQYFVPLRGRQPEGQALVYQPMVLGVAQVRVVDNKAAIDVTEPLTLLTPLTGGAVPVEWDHATIVDLAVADLERDPAGGAQFATLQAAAGKAKQFDGWKTDLSGWLFRTQKVELFRSPSTKALSMPGEPERDFRVRLQQAGREQRDQQSEALRKKYSPKIAALQDRIRRAEQMVERQQAESRSSQIQAAISVGATILGAFLGRKTISAGNIGKATTAIRGAGRAMKESKDVSQAEDNVAALQQQLAALEAEFKAEADALAAATDPLTEKLESLSLKPTKSNISIKLVALAWVPHWRDESGTETPAWQ
;
A
#
# COMPACT_ATOMS: atom_id res chain seq x y z
N PRO A 1 -17.20 32.07 -51.94
CA PRO A 1 -16.16 32.93 -51.33
C PRO A 1 -16.62 33.48 -49.97
N ALA A 2 -16.25 32.82 -48.88
CA ALA A 2 -16.35 33.34 -47.52
C ALA A 2 -15.29 32.61 -46.68
N GLU A 3 -14.18 33.30 -46.40
CA GLU A 3 -13.14 32.90 -45.46
C GLU A 3 -13.61 33.25 -44.04
N ALA A 4 -13.66 32.25 -43.15
CA ALA A 4 -13.84 32.45 -41.72
C ALA A 4 -12.51 32.18 -41.03
N GLY A 5 -11.87 33.24 -40.55
CA GLY A 5 -10.62 33.17 -39.78
C GLY A 5 -10.83 32.54 -38.42
N GLN A 6 -10.00 31.54 -38.10
CA GLN A 6 -9.87 30.97 -36.77
C GLN A 6 -8.82 31.76 -35.98
N SER A 7 -9.23 32.40 -34.90
CA SER A 7 -8.32 32.96 -33.89
C SER A 7 -8.11 31.93 -32.78
N THR A 8 -6.93 31.33 -32.76
CA THR A 8 -6.41 30.55 -31.63
C THR A 8 -6.03 31.50 -30.50
N GLY A 9 -6.86 31.57 -29.45
CA GLY A 9 -6.54 32.28 -28.21
C GLY A 9 -5.66 31.44 -27.29
N THR A 10 -4.41 31.87 -27.11
CA THR A 10 -3.50 31.41 -26.06
C THR A 10 -4.01 31.87 -24.68
N PRO A 11 -3.96 31.06 -23.61
CA PRO A 11 -4.36 31.52 -22.29
C PRO A 11 -3.31 32.49 -21.73
N VAL A 12 -3.75 33.71 -21.42
CA VAL A 12 -2.94 34.73 -20.73
C VAL A 12 -2.85 34.32 -19.26
N ALA A 13 -1.63 34.10 -18.78
CA ALA A 13 -1.34 33.94 -17.37
C ALA A 13 -1.66 35.24 -16.62
N SER A 14 -2.53 35.17 -15.61
CA SER A 14 -2.93 36.28 -14.76
C SER A 14 -1.79 36.64 -13.81
N THR A 15 -0.99 37.66 -14.14
CA THR A 15 -0.01 38.23 -13.20
C THR A 15 -0.76 38.96 -12.07
N PRO A 16 -0.47 38.70 -10.78
CA PRO A 16 -1.04 39.51 -9.72
C PRO A 16 -0.58 40.97 -9.87
N ALA A 17 -1.53 41.91 -9.74
CA ALA A 17 -1.26 43.32 -9.79
C ALA A 17 -0.46 43.75 -8.56
N HIS A 18 0.87 43.84 -8.68
CA HIS A 18 1.75 44.36 -7.65
C HIS A 18 1.63 45.89 -7.62
N GLY A 19 0.80 46.41 -6.72
CA GLY A 19 0.71 47.86 -6.48
C GLY A 19 2.01 48.42 -5.90
N THR A 20 2.20 49.75 -6.00
CA THR A 20 3.36 50.43 -5.42
C THR A 20 3.36 50.27 -3.89
N PRO A 21 4.44 49.76 -3.28
CA PRO A 21 4.50 49.60 -1.83
C PRO A 21 4.63 50.95 -1.13
N HIS A 22 4.05 51.04 0.06
CA HIS A 22 4.04 52.24 0.90
C HIS A 22 4.82 52.03 2.19
N ALA A 23 5.45 53.09 2.69
CA ALA A 23 6.21 53.03 3.94
C ALA A 23 5.33 52.91 5.20
N GLN A 24 4.01 53.10 5.08
CA GLN A 24 3.08 53.04 6.20
C GLN A 24 2.16 51.82 6.11
N ARG A 25 1.99 51.14 7.24
CA ARG A 25 1.05 50.04 7.41
C ARG A 25 -0.38 50.54 7.16
N PRO A 26 -1.17 49.86 6.31
CA PRO A 26 -2.58 50.19 6.15
C PRO A 26 -3.34 50.08 7.48
N MET A 27 -4.16 51.09 7.78
CA MET A 27 -5.03 51.07 8.96
C MET A 27 -6.19 50.11 8.74
N LEU A 28 -6.37 49.16 9.66
CA LEU A 28 -7.41 48.14 9.62
C LEU A 28 -8.32 48.26 10.85
N PRO A 29 -9.63 47.97 10.71
CA PRO A 29 -10.51 47.82 11.86
C PRO A 29 -9.98 46.74 12.81
N PRO A 30 -10.13 46.90 14.13
CA PRO A 30 -9.62 45.96 15.12
C PRO A 30 -10.26 44.56 15.02
N GLU A 31 -11.42 44.45 14.38
CA GLU A 31 -12.12 43.18 14.16
C GLU A 31 -11.52 42.35 13.02
N VAL A 32 -10.63 42.92 12.19
CA VAL A 32 -9.95 42.18 11.13
C VAL A 32 -8.76 41.43 11.74
N PRO A 33 -8.80 40.08 11.80
CA PRO A 33 -7.67 39.31 12.30
C PRO A 33 -6.50 39.47 11.34
N GLN A 34 -5.36 39.92 11.85
CA GLN A 34 -4.15 40.10 11.07
C GLN A 34 -2.92 39.63 11.83
N TYR A 35 -1.99 39.03 11.09
CA TYR A 35 -0.72 38.51 11.60
C TYR A 35 0.40 38.77 10.59
N PHE A 36 1.63 38.66 11.06
CA PHE A 36 2.85 38.76 10.26
C PHE A 36 3.50 37.39 10.19
N VAL A 37 3.87 36.98 8.98
CA VAL A 37 4.70 35.79 8.79
C VAL A 37 6.13 36.16 9.19
N PRO A 38 6.81 35.33 10.01
CA PRO A 38 8.12 35.66 10.54
C PRO A 38 9.14 35.82 9.42
N LEU A 39 9.97 36.86 9.52
CA LEU A 39 11.09 37.07 8.61
C LEU A 39 12.17 36.03 8.91
N ARG A 40 12.57 35.27 7.90
CA ARG A 40 13.67 34.30 7.98
C ARG A 40 14.83 34.74 7.09
N GLY A 41 16.05 34.58 7.60
CA GLY A 41 17.27 34.99 6.91
C GLY A 41 17.66 36.45 7.14
N ARG A 42 18.71 36.89 6.43
CA ARG A 42 19.25 38.25 6.49
C ARG A 42 18.86 39.03 5.24
N GLN A 43 18.72 40.34 5.39
CA GLN A 43 18.49 41.25 4.28
C GLN A 43 19.63 41.15 3.25
N PRO A 44 19.34 40.80 1.99
CA PRO A 44 20.31 40.87 0.91
C PRO A 44 20.70 42.32 0.61
N GLU A 45 21.92 42.53 0.14
CA GLU A 45 22.42 43.86 -0.23
C GLU A 45 21.58 44.45 -1.37
N GLY A 46 21.22 45.73 -1.26
CA GLY A 46 20.41 46.45 -2.26
C GLY A 46 18.92 46.06 -2.30
N GLN A 47 18.44 45.17 -1.43
CA GLN A 47 17.04 44.76 -1.41
C GLN A 47 16.28 45.40 -0.24
N ALA A 48 15.00 45.72 -0.45
CA ALA A 48 14.10 46.26 0.56
C ALA A 48 13.12 45.19 1.05
N LEU A 49 12.75 45.25 2.34
CA LEU A 49 11.71 44.37 2.89
C LEU A 49 10.32 44.92 2.53
N VAL A 50 9.50 44.09 1.88
CA VAL A 50 8.12 44.41 1.53
C VAL A 50 7.19 43.32 2.05
N TYR A 51 6.16 43.69 2.80
CA TYR A 51 5.08 42.80 3.20
C TYR A 51 3.98 42.78 2.14
N GLN A 52 3.70 41.58 1.61
CA GLN A 52 2.57 41.34 0.72
C GLN A 52 1.32 40.89 1.52
N PRO A 53 0.13 41.45 1.26
CA PRO A 53 -1.10 40.99 1.88
C PRO A 53 -1.59 39.69 1.23
N MET A 54 -1.72 38.64 2.02
CA MET A 54 -2.30 37.35 1.63
C MET A 54 -3.38 36.93 2.63
N VAL A 55 -4.20 35.95 2.27
CA VAL A 55 -5.13 35.31 3.22
C VAL A 55 -4.52 34.02 3.72
N LEU A 56 -4.39 33.92 5.03
CA LEU A 56 -3.95 32.73 5.74
C LEU A 56 -5.16 31.87 6.12
N GLY A 57 -5.10 30.59 5.79
CA GLY A 57 -6.04 29.57 6.25
C GLY A 57 -5.31 28.50 7.06
N VAL A 58 -5.75 28.26 8.29
CA VAL A 58 -5.25 27.17 9.13
C VAL A 58 -6.37 26.19 9.36
N ALA A 59 -6.15 24.94 9.00
CA ALA A 59 -7.14 23.88 9.10
C ALA A 59 -6.53 22.60 9.66
N GLN A 60 -7.42 21.73 10.11
CA GLN A 60 -7.13 20.36 10.47
C GLN A 60 -8.12 19.48 9.74
N VAL A 61 -7.61 18.57 8.91
CA VAL A 61 -8.41 17.67 8.09
C VAL A 61 -8.22 16.26 8.60
N ARG A 62 -9.32 15.61 8.97
CA ARG A 62 -9.31 14.22 9.44
C ARG A 62 -9.99 13.31 8.43
N VAL A 63 -9.31 12.23 8.07
CA VAL A 63 -9.86 11.17 7.21
C VAL A 63 -9.96 9.90 8.04
N VAL A 64 -11.18 9.39 8.17
CA VAL A 64 -11.48 8.17 8.94
C VAL A 64 -12.22 7.18 8.06
N ASP A 65 -11.75 5.94 8.05
CA ASP A 65 -12.50 4.80 7.55
C ASP A 65 -12.30 3.60 8.49
N ASN A 66 -13.38 3.22 9.18
CA ASN A 66 -13.34 2.13 10.17
C ASN A 66 -13.12 0.75 9.54
N LYS A 67 -13.53 0.55 8.28
CA LYS A 67 -13.36 -0.74 7.59
C LYS A 67 -11.92 -0.94 7.15
N ALA A 68 -11.27 0.13 6.72
CA ALA A 68 -9.87 0.19 6.36
C ALA A 68 -8.95 0.41 7.58
N ALA A 69 -9.51 0.63 8.77
CA ALA A 69 -8.79 0.98 10.00
C ALA A 69 -7.88 2.21 9.83
N ILE A 70 -8.36 3.21 9.09
CA ILE A 70 -7.65 4.46 8.81
C ILE A 70 -8.21 5.56 9.69
N ASP A 71 -7.33 6.26 10.40
CA ASP A 71 -7.62 7.49 11.12
C ASP A 71 -6.41 8.41 11.04
N VAL A 72 -6.43 9.33 10.08
CA VAL A 72 -5.35 10.28 9.83
C VAL A 72 -5.86 11.67 10.07
N THR A 73 -5.06 12.47 10.75
CA THR A 73 -5.35 13.88 10.93
C THR A 73 -4.16 14.70 10.46
N GLU A 74 -4.39 15.55 9.47
CA GLU A 74 -3.38 16.39 8.85
C GLU A 74 -3.64 17.87 9.18
N PRO A 75 -2.70 18.55 9.86
CA PRO A 75 -2.74 19.99 9.98
C PRO A 75 -2.29 20.64 8.67
N LEU A 76 -3.02 21.66 8.21
CA LEU A 76 -2.71 22.39 6.98
C LEU A 76 -2.67 23.88 7.26
N THR A 77 -1.59 24.52 6.83
CA THR A 77 -1.47 25.98 6.76
C THR A 77 -1.39 26.38 5.29
N LEU A 78 -2.26 27.29 4.86
CA LEU A 78 -2.36 27.72 3.48
C LEU A 78 -2.24 29.24 3.39
N LEU A 79 -1.53 29.71 2.36
CA LEU A 79 -1.51 31.12 1.96
C LEU A 79 -2.11 31.24 0.56
N THR A 80 -3.07 32.15 0.39
CA THR A 80 -3.65 32.46 -0.92
C THR A 80 -3.56 33.96 -1.22
N PRO A 81 -3.22 34.35 -2.47
CA PRO A 81 -3.19 35.75 -2.86
C PRO A 81 -4.55 36.44 -2.70
N LEU A 82 -4.53 37.72 -2.33
CA LEU A 82 -5.70 38.56 -2.29
C LEU A 82 -5.76 39.42 -3.56
N THR A 83 -6.80 39.25 -4.37
CA THR A 83 -6.98 39.97 -5.64
C THR A 83 -8.03 41.07 -5.52
N GLY A 84 -7.97 42.05 -6.43
CA GLY A 84 -8.99 43.10 -6.57
C GLY A 84 -10.19 42.70 -7.43
N GLY A 85 -10.31 41.42 -7.81
CA GLY A 85 -11.37 40.91 -8.68
C GLY A 85 -12.72 40.74 -7.99
N ALA A 86 -13.70 40.24 -8.76
CA ALA A 86 -15.04 39.94 -8.23
C ALA A 86 -15.02 38.83 -7.15
N VAL A 87 -14.03 37.94 -7.21
CA VAL A 87 -13.73 36.93 -6.18
C VAL A 87 -12.34 37.26 -5.61
N PRO A 88 -12.26 37.97 -4.47
CA PRO A 88 -10.97 38.43 -3.93
C PRO A 88 -10.04 37.30 -3.47
N VAL A 89 -10.61 36.14 -3.11
CA VAL A 89 -9.88 35.00 -2.56
C VAL A 89 -10.32 33.73 -3.29
N GLU A 90 -9.37 33.09 -3.96
CA GLU A 90 -9.57 31.82 -4.66
C GLU A 90 -8.64 30.77 -4.05
N TRP A 91 -9.22 29.79 -3.33
CA TRP A 91 -8.45 28.76 -2.66
C TRP A 91 -7.74 27.78 -3.62
N ASP A 92 -8.14 27.75 -4.89
CA ASP A 92 -7.43 26.99 -5.94
C ASP A 92 -6.03 27.55 -6.23
N HIS A 93 -5.77 28.82 -5.91
CA HIS A 93 -4.45 29.44 -5.98
C HIS A 93 -3.70 29.40 -4.63
N ALA A 94 -4.23 28.68 -3.64
CA ALA A 94 -3.59 28.57 -2.34
C ALA A 94 -2.36 27.67 -2.41
N THR A 95 -1.31 28.08 -1.70
CA THR A 95 -0.10 27.28 -1.50
C THR A 95 -0.11 26.72 -0.08
N ILE A 96 0.12 25.41 0.07
CA ILE A 96 0.35 24.80 1.39
C ILE A 96 1.76 25.14 1.83
N VAL A 97 1.91 25.61 3.06
CA VAL A 97 3.17 26.14 3.59
C VAL A 97 3.51 25.50 4.92
N ASP A 98 4.81 25.27 5.16
CA ASP A 98 5.31 24.80 6.46
C ASP A 98 5.52 25.98 7.40
N LEU A 99 4.39 26.48 7.92
CA LEU A 99 4.34 27.59 8.86
C LEU A 99 3.46 27.19 10.05
N ALA A 100 4.07 27.14 11.24
CA ALA A 100 3.33 26.91 12.46
C ALA A 100 2.57 28.17 12.88
N VAL A 101 1.32 28.01 13.31
CA VAL A 101 0.48 29.13 13.80
C VAL A 101 1.13 29.86 14.97
N ALA A 102 1.92 29.15 15.78
CA ALA A 102 2.63 29.70 16.93
C ALA A 102 3.78 30.65 16.52
N ASP A 103 4.28 30.57 15.29
CA ASP A 103 5.37 31.42 14.79
C ASP A 103 4.85 32.75 14.22
N LEU A 104 3.52 32.93 14.14
CA LEU A 104 2.92 34.16 13.65
C LEU A 104 3.17 35.33 14.60
N GLU A 105 3.65 36.43 14.04
CA GLU A 105 3.96 37.65 14.78
C GLU A 105 2.77 38.64 14.76
N ARG A 106 2.73 39.54 15.74
CA ARG A 106 1.69 40.59 15.82
C ARG A 106 2.12 41.94 15.26
N ASP A 107 3.42 42.15 15.15
CA ASP A 107 4.05 43.38 14.70
C ASP A 107 4.98 43.09 13.53
N PRO A 108 5.11 44.01 12.55
CA PRO A 108 6.03 43.85 11.44
C PRO A 108 7.49 43.98 11.88
N ALA A 109 8.39 43.37 11.11
CA ALA A 109 9.80 43.71 11.18
C ALA A 109 10.05 45.19 10.85
N GLY A 110 11.04 45.79 11.53
CA GLY A 110 11.37 47.21 11.38
C GLY A 110 11.84 47.57 9.97
N GLY A 111 11.47 48.77 9.49
CA GLY A 111 11.88 49.28 8.18
C GLY A 111 11.15 48.66 6.98
N ALA A 112 10.13 47.83 7.20
CA ALA A 112 9.35 47.21 6.15
C ALA A 112 8.43 48.19 5.42
N GLN A 113 8.23 47.94 4.13
CA GLN A 113 7.19 48.55 3.32
C GLN A 113 6.00 47.60 3.17
N PHE A 114 4.85 48.12 2.73
CA PHE A 114 3.60 47.37 2.62
C PHE A 114 3.04 47.49 1.21
N ALA A 115 2.81 46.36 0.55
CA ALA A 115 2.09 46.36 -0.71
C ALA A 115 0.62 46.81 -0.53
N THR A 116 0.01 47.26 -1.61
CA THR A 116 -1.36 47.79 -1.59
C THR A 116 -2.36 46.75 -1.09
N LEU A 117 -3.14 47.12 -0.06
CA LEU A 117 -4.18 46.28 0.50
C LEU A 117 -5.48 46.40 -0.28
N GLN A 118 -6.05 45.28 -0.70
CA GLN A 118 -7.35 45.26 -1.39
C GLN A 118 -8.48 45.58 -0.40
N ALA A 119 -9.47 46.36 -0.85
CA ALA A 119 -10.58 46.82 -0.01
C ALA A 119 -11.38 45.68 0.65
N ALA A 120 -11.39 44.49 0.05
CA ALA A 120 -12.04 43.30 0.59
C ALA A 120 -11.45 42.85 1.94
N ALA A 121 -10.13 42.97 2.15
CA ALA A 121 -9.48 42.59 3.40
C ALA A 121 -9.77 43.54 4.57
N GLY A 122 -10.29 44.75 4.31
CA GLY A 122 -10.73 45.67 5.36
C GLY A 122 -12.06 45.30 6.02
N LYS A 123 -12.76 44.25 5.55
CA LYS A 123 -14.12 43.91 6.00
C LYS A 123 -14.10 42.60 6.78
N ALA A 124 -14.19 42.66 8.12
CA ALA A 124 -14.14 41.47 8.99
C ALA A 124 -15.13 40.36 8.58
N LYS A 125 -16.36 40.71 8.18
CA LYS A 125 -17.39 39.75 7.72
C LYS A 125 -16.96 38.90 6.50
N GLN A 126 -16.01 39.36 5.70
CA GLN A 126 -15.52 38.58 4.55
C GLN A 126 -14.75 37.33 4.99
N PHE A 127 -14.05 37.38 6.13
CA PHE A 127 -13.25 36.26 6.64
C PHE A 127 -14.12 35.06 7.03
N ASP A 128 -15.35 35.28 7.51
CA ASP A 128 -16.33 34.20 7.77
C ASP A 128 -16.77 33.50 6.48
N GLY A 129 -16.92 34.27 5.40
CA GLY A 129 -17.18 33.74 4.05
C GLY A 129 -16.00 32.90 3.58
N TRP A 130 -14.79 33.45 3.63
CA TRP A 130 -13.56 32.76 3.22
C TRP A 130 -13.29 31.50 4.04
N LYS A 131 -13.64 31.49 5.33
CA LYS A 131 -13.61 30.30 6.20
C LYS A 131 -14.56 29.20 5.70
N THR A 132 -15.77 29.58 5.30
CA THR A 132 -16.76 28.64 4.74
C THR A 132 -16.27 28.09 3.40
N ASP A 133 -15.74 28.97 2.54
CA ASP A 133 -15.19 28.61 1.24
C ASP A 133 -13.97 27.68 1.37
N LEU A 134 -13.08 27.94 2.33
CA LEU A 134 -11.93 27.09 2.63
C LEU A 134 -12.38 25.68 3.07
N SER A 135 -13.36 25.60 3.96
CA SER A 135 -13.91 24.30 4.39
C SER A 135 -14.50 23.52 3.21
N GLY A 136 -15.25 24.21 2.34
CA GLY A 136 -15.80 23.61 1.12
C GLY A 136 -14.73 23.22 0.10
N TRP A 137 -13.65 23.98 -0.01
CA TRP A 137 -12.50 23.67 -0.85
C TRP A 137 -11.76 22.43 -0.35
N LEU A 138 -11.38 22.39 0.94
CA LEU A 138 -10.72 21.23 1.56
C LEU A 138 -11.55 19.95 1.43
N PHE A 139 -12.87 20.05 1.57
CA PHE A 139 -13.77 18.90 1.37
C PHE A 139 -13.72 18.33 -0.05
N ARG A 140 -13.46 19.17 -1.06
CA ARG A 140 -13.41 18.77 -2.47
C ARG A 140 -12.03 18.28 -2.90
N THR A 141 -10.97 18.89 -2.38
CA THR A 141 -9.59 18.69 -2.85
C THR A 141 -8.82 17.68 -2.02
N GLN A 142 -9.03 17.63 -0.70
CA GLN A 142 -8.27 16.75 0.18
C GLN A 142 -8.71 15.29 0.04
N LYS A 143 -7.72 14.41 0.00
CA LYS A 143 -7.92 12.96 -0.08
C LYS A 143 -6.69 12.24 0.45
N VAL A 144 -6.90 11.06 1.02
CA VAL A 144 -5.84 10.10 1.33
C VAL A 144 -5.91 9.00 0.28
N GLU A 145 -4.79 8.78 -0.40
CA GLU A 145 -4.64 7.69 -1.36
C GLU A 145 -3.92 6.52 -0.70
N LEU A 146 -4.48 5.33 -0.90
CA LEU A 146 -3.97 4.07 -0.38
C LEU A 146 -3.89 3.05 -1.50
N PHE A 147 -2.97 2.11 -1.36
CA PHE A 147 -2.86 0.95 -2.22
C PHE A 147 -3.50 -0.26 -1.55
N ARG A 148 -4.16 -1.10 -2.35
CA ARG A 148 -4.72 -2.38 -1.91
C ARG A 148 -4.16 -3.49 -2.76
N SER A 149 -3.73 -4.58 -2.12
CA SER A 149 -3.40 -5.83 -2.80
C SER A 149 -4.65 -6.72 -2.88
N PRO A 150 -5.14 -7.07 -4.08
CA PRO A 150 -6.28 -7.98 -4.24
C PRO A 150 -6.04 -9.37 -3.61
N SER A 151 -4.83 -9.92 -3.77
CA SER A 151 -4.45 -11.25 -3.27
C SER A 151 -4.47 -11.35 -1.75
N THR A 152 -3.81 -10.41 -1.06
CA THR A 152 -3.67 -10.41 0.40
C THR A 152 -4.78 -9.64 1.10
N LYS A 153 -5.53 -8.81 0.36
CA LYS A 153 -6.48 -7.81 0.86
C LYS A 153 -5.86 -6.75 1.78
N ALA A 154 -4.53 -6.73 1.89
CA ALA A 154 -3.81 -5.76 2.71
C ALA A 154 -3.90 -4.36 2.09
N LEU A 155 -3.83 -3.35 2.96
CA LEU A 155 -3.84 -1.94 2.60
C LEU A 155 -2.49 -1.30 2.93
N SER A 156 -2.11 -0.29 2.15
CA SER A 156 -0.97 0.57 2.46
C SER A 156 -1.27 1.46 3.66
N MET A 157 -0.22 1.97 4.29
CA MET A 157 -0.34 3.06 5.23
C MET A 157 -0.56 4.38 4.46
N PRO A 158 -1.20 5.38 5.09
CA PRO A 158 -1.33 6.73 4.53
C PRO A 158 0.04 7.33 4.22
N GLY A 159 0.24 7.77 2.98
CA GLY A 159 1.53 8.33 2.52
C GLY A 159 2.65 7.31 2.30
N GLU A 160 2.39 6.01 2.48
CA GLU A 160 3.37 4.95 2.19
C GLU A 160 3.62 4.89 0.67
N PRO A 161 4.87 5.04 0.22
CA PRO A 161 5.17 4.90 -1.19
C PRO A 161 4.93 3.46 -1.64
N GLU A 162 4.50 3.28 -2.88
CA GLU A 162 4.14 1.96 -3.43
C GLU A 162 5.26 0.91 -3.25
N ARG A 163 6.52 1.34 -3.40
CA ARG A 163 7.70 0.49 -3.23
C ARG A 163 7.77 -0.12 -1.83
N ASP A 164 7.55 0.67 -0.79
CA ASP A 164 7.66 0.21 0.59
C ASP A 164 6.49 -0.72 0.94
N PHE A 165 5.31 -0.40 0.41
CA PHE A 165 4.15 -1.28 0.52
C PHE A 165 4.40 -2.65 -0.13
N ARG A 166 5.00 -2.69 -1.32
CA ARG A 166 5.37 -3.95 -2.00
C ARG A 166 6.35 -4.78 -1.19
N VAL A 167 7.34 -4.16 -0.54
CA VAL A 167 8.28 -4.87 0.35
C VAL A 167 7.54 -5.51 1.52
N ARG A 168 6.61 -4.78 2.14
CA ARG A 168 5.78 -5.30 3.25
C ARG A 168 4.87 -6.45 2.80
N LEU A 169 4.26 -6.34 1.61
CA LEU A 169 3.47 -7.42 1.01
C LEU A 169 4.30 -8.68 0.77
N GLN A 170 5.56 -8.54 0.32
CA GLN A 170 6.45 -9.67 0.09
C GLN A 170 6.75 -10.42 1.39
N GLN A 171 7.00 -9.70 2.49
CA GLN A 171 7.22 -10.32 3.79
C GLN A 171 5.97 -11.04 4.28
N ALA A 172 4.82 -10.36 4.27
CA ALA A 172 3.55 -10.95 4.67
C ALA A 172 3.18 -12.19 3.82
N GLY A 173 3.43 -12.14 2.52
CA GLY A 173 3.20 -13.27 1.61
C GLY A 173 4.14 -14.46 1.83
N ARG A 174 5.34 -14.25 2.38
CA ARG A 174 6.23 -15.35 2.80
C ARG A 174 5.71 -15.99 4.09
N GLU A 175 5.40 -15.18 5.09
CA GLU A 175 4.86 -15.65 6.36
C GLU A 175 3.54 -16.42 6.16
N GLN A 176 2.66 -15.93 5.29
CA GLN A 176 1.40 -16.60 4.97
C GLN A 176 1.62 -17.93 4.26
N ARG A 177 2.57 -18.01 3.32
CA ARG A 177 2.92 -19.28 2.65
C ARG A 177 3.51 -20.29 3.63
N ASP A 178 4.38 -19.85 4.53
CA ASP A 178 4.97 -20.71 5.55
C ASP A 178 3.87 -21.26 6.48
N GLN A 179 2.96 -20.41 6.96
CA GLN A 179 1.81 -20.81 7.77
C GLN A 179 0.89 -21.81 7.04
N GLN A 180 0.58 -21.57 5.76
CA GLN A 180 -0.24 -22.48 4.95
C GLN A 180 0.47 -23.83 4.74
N SER A 181 1.78 -23.81 4.50
CA SER A 181 2.58 -25.04 4.36
C SER A 181 2.64 -25.85 5.66
N GLU A 182 2.77 -25.19 6.82
CA GLU A 182 2.72 -25.85 8.12
C GLU A 182 1.33 -26.42 8.43
N ALA A 183 0.26 -25.69 8.09
CA ALA A 183 -1.10 -26.16 8.25
C ALA A 183 -1.37 -27.41 7.40
N LEU A 184 -0.89 -27.40 6.15
CA LEU A 184 -0.98 -28.56 5.26
C LEU A 184 -0.20 -29.75 5.84
N ARG A 185 1.02 -29.51 6.33
CA ARG A 185 1.83 -30.55 7.01
C ARG A 185 1.09 -31.14 8.20
N LYS A 186 0.52 -30.30 9.08
CA LYS A 186 -0.25 -30.75 10.25
C LYS A 186 -1.49 -31.57 9.85
N LYS A 187 -2.14 -31.24 8.73
CA LYS A 187 -3.31 -31.96 8.20
C LYS A 187 -2.97 -33.35 7.65
N TYR A 188 -1.83 -33.50 6.97
CA TYR A 188 -1.48 -34.73 6.24
C TYR A 188 -0.48 -35.65 6.98
N SER A 189 0.43 -35.12 7.80
CA SER A 189 1.42 -35.93 8.55
C SER A 189 0.81 -37.09 9.35
N PRO A 190 -0.24 -36.91 10.18
CA PRO A 190 -0.79 -38.02 10.96
C PRO A 190 -1.46 -39.09 10.07
N LYS A 191 -2.06 -38.69 8.95
CA LYS A 191 -2.71 -39.62 8.00
C LYS A 191 -1.69 -40.47 7.26
N ILE A 192 -0.61 -39.84 6.80
CA ILE A 192 0.49 -40.52 6.11
C ILE A 192 1.18 -41.48 7.09
N ALA A 193 1.49 -41.03 8.32
CA ALA A 193 2.10 -41.88 9.34
C ALA A 193 1.23 -43.10 9.67
N ALA A 194 -0.09 -42.92 9.81
CA ALA A 194 -1.01 -44.03 10.05
C ALA A 194 -1.04 -45.05 8.90
N LEU A 195 -1.01 -44.59 7.65
CA LEU A 195 -0.94 -45.49 6.49
C LEU A 195 0.41 -46.21 6.40
N GLN A 196 1.52 -45.51 6.65
CA GLN A 196 2.85 -46.12 6.68
C GLN A 196 2.96 -47.20 7.76
N ASP A 197 2.43 -46.96 8.96
CA ASP A 197 2.41 -47.96 10.02
C ASP A 197 1.56 -49.19 9.66
N ARG A 198 0.45 -48.99 8.93
CA ARG A 198 -0.39 -50.10 8.43
C ARG A 198 0.32 -50.90 7.33
N ILE A 199 0.99 -50.22 6.40
CA ILE A 199 1.81 -50.85 5.35
C ILE A 199 2.90 -51.70 6.01
N ARG A 200 3.65 -51.13 6.96
CA ARG A 200 4.71 -51.84 7.68
C ARG A 200 4.20 -53.12 8.37
N ARG A 201 3.02 -53.05 9.00
CA ARG A 201 2.39 -54.22 9.65
C ARG A 201 1.94 -55.26 8.62
N ALA A 202 1.38 -54.82 7.49
CA ALA A 202 0.95 -55.70 6.40
C ALA A 202 2.15 -56.40 5.73
N GLU A 203 3.24 -55.67 5.47
CA GLU A 203 4.50 -56.23 4.94
C GLU A 203 5.10 -57.28 5.89
N GLN A 204 5.10 -57.02 7.20
CA GLN A 204 5.55 -58.01 8.19
C GLN A 204 4.68 -59.27 8.21
N MET A 205 3.39 -59.17 7.92
CA MET A 205 2.50 -60.33 7.81
C MET A 205 2.81 -61.14 6.55
N VAL A 206 3.02 -60.46 5.40
CA VAL A 206 3.44 -61.10 4.15
C VAL A 206 4.75 -61.85 4.35
N GLU A 207 5.74 -61.22 4.99
CA GLU A 207 7.06 -61.82 5.22
C GLU A 207 6.97 -63.06 6.13
N ARG A 208 6.12 -63.05 7.17
CA ARG A 208 5.85 -64.22 8.01
C ARG A 208 5.18 -65.35 7.23
N GLN A 209 4.16 -65.05 6.45
CA GLN A 209 3.45 -66.05 5.64
C GLN A 209 4.34 -66.64 4.55
N GLN A 210 5.21 -65.83 3.92
CA GLN A 210 6.22 -66.31 2.99
C GLN A 210 7.30 -67.16 3.67
N ALA A 211 7.68 -66.85 4.91
CA ALA A 211 8.61 -67.66 5.70
C ALA A 211 8.02 -69.02 6.12
N GLU A 212 6.74 -69.06 6.49
CA GLU A 212 5.98 -70.29 6.79
C GLU A 212 5.71 -71.12 5.53
N SER A 213 5.53 -70.46 4.38
CA SER A 213 5.32 -71.08 3.06
C SER A 213 6.63 -71.53 2.38
N ARG A 214 7.76 -71.66 3.10
CA ARG A 214 9.03 -72.18 2.54
C ARG A 214 8.97 -73.68 2.24
N SER A 215 8.14 -74.05 1.27
CA SER A 215 8.53 -74.90 0.15
C SER A 215 8.24 -74.16 -1.17
N SER A 216 9.29 -73.55 -1.72
CA SER A 216 9.47 -73.15 -3.12
C SER A 216 8.84 -71.84 -3.68
N GLN A 217 9.77 -70.98 -4.17
CA GLN A 217 9.73 -70.09 -5.35
C GLN A 217 9.29 -68.60 -5.26
N ILE A 218 10.34 -67.75 -5.29
CA ILE A 218 10.61 -66.59 -6.17
C ILE A 218 10.11 -65.17 -5.79
N GLN A 219 11.12 -64.28 -5.66
CA GLN A 219 11.24 -62.83 -5.96
C GLN A 219 10.12 -61.87 -5.54
N ALA A 220 10.28 -61.26 -4.37
CA ALA A 220 9.69 -59.96 -4.06
C ALA A 220 10.63 -58.85 -4.54
N ALA A 221 10.28 -58.20 -5.65
CA ALA A 221 10.90 -56.97 -6.14
C ALA A 221 9.84 -55.88 -6.22
N ILE A 222 9.59 -55.19 -5.11
CA ILE A 222 8.81 -53.95 -5.10
C ILE A 222 9.47 -53.01 -4.08
N SER A 223 10.22 -52.02 -4.58
CA SER A 223 10.67 -50.89 -3.79
C SER A 223 10.45 -49.64 -4.62
N VAL A 224 9.27 -49.04 -4.50
CA VAL A 224 8.99 -47.70 -5.02
C VAL A 224 8.42 -46.90 -3.86
N GLY A 225 9.18 -45.92 -3.38
CA GLY A 225 8.76 -45.10 -2.25
C GLY A 225 9.71 -43.95 -1.97
N ALA A 226 9.80 -43.00 -2.91
CA ALA A 226 10.34 -41.68 -2.60
C ALA A 226 9.25 -40.91 -1.84
N THR A 227 9.38 -40.82 -0.51
CA THR A 227 8.44 -40.06 0.33
C THR A 227 8.58 -38.58 0.00
N ILE A 228 7.55 -38.01 -0.61
CA ILE A 228 7.53 -36.60 -1.06
C ILE A 228 7.65 -35.64 0.14
N LEU A 229 7.28 -36.07 1.34
CA LEU A 229 7.48 -35.31 2.59
C LEU A 229 8.96 -34.99 2.89
N GLY A 230 9.92 -35.74 2.34
CA GLY A 230 11.36 -35.45 2.49
C GLY A 230 11.86 -34.30 1.62
N ALA A 231 11.11 -33.92 0.57
CA ALA A 231 11.57 -32.95 -0.43
C ALA A 231 11.36 -31.47 -0.03
N PHE A 232 10.58 -31.19 1.02
CA PHE A 232 10.25 -29.82 1.42
C PHE A 232 11.22 -29.17 2.42
N LEU A 233 12.30 -29.86 2.85
CA LEU A 233 13.29 -29.34 3.81
C LEU A 233 14.59 -28.81 3.18
N GLY A 234 14.66 -28.65 1.86
CA GLY A 234 15.70 -27.88 1.22
C GLY A 234 16.66 -28.67 0.33
N ARG A 235 16.92 -28.05 -0.82
CA ARG A 235 18.12 -28.14 -1.65
C ARG A 235 18.82 -29.52 -1.68
N LYS A 236 18.25 -30.44 -2.46
CA LYS A 236 18.92 -31.08 -3.61
C LYS A 236 17.99 -32.14 -4.19
N THR A 237 17.68 -31.96 -5.47
CA THR A 237 17.22 -33.03 -6.36
C THR A 237 18.25 -34.15 -6.36
N ILE A 238 17.83 -35.37 -6.01
CA ILE A 238 18.52 -36.60 -6.41
C ILE A 238 17.46 -37.38 -7.19
N SER A 239 17.43 -37.11 -8.50
CA SER A 239 18.00 -37.96 -9.54
C SER A 239 17.00 -39.05 -9.95
N ALA A 240 16.39 -38.83 -11.11
CA ALA A 240 15.81 -39.88 -11.92
C ALA A 240 16.89 -40.93 -12.23
N GLY A 241 16.57 -42.20 -12.05
CA GLY A 241 17.45 -43.31 -12.38
C GLY A 241 16.63 -44.54 -12.74
N ASN A 242 16.52 -44.78 -14.04
CA ASN A 242 16.29 -46.01 -14.81
C ASN A 242 15.76 -47.28 -14.11
N ILE A 243 14.85 -47.98 -14.82
CA ILE A 243 14.95 -49.39 -15.30
C ILE A 243 13.53 -49.79 -15.81
N GLY A 244 13.28 -50.34 -17.00
CA GLY A 244 14.14 -50.93 -18.02
C GLY A 244 14.01 -52.47 -18.10
N LYS A 245 12.90 -52.98 -18.66
CA LYS A 245 12.68 -54.32 -19.30
C LYS A 245 13.05 -55.61 -18.55
N ALA A 246 12.17 -56.62 -18.56
CA ALA A 246 12.38 -57.96 -19.17
C ALA A 246 11.27 -58.97 -18.80
N THR A 247 11.17 -59.99 -19.64
CA THR A 247 10.07 -60.91 -19.91
C THR A 247 10.35 -62.37 -19.49
N THR A 248 9.28 -63.16 -19.28
CA THR A 248 9.15 -64.63 -19.48
C THR A 248 9.68 -65.62 -18.41
N ALA A 249 8.77 -66.46 -17.86
CA ALA A 249 8.81 -67.96 -17.77
C ALA A 249 7.64 -68.49 -16.88
N ILE A 250 6.57 -69.07 -17.45
CA ILE A 250 6.16 -70.50 -17.58
C ILE A 250 5.85 -71.29 -16.29
N ARG A 251 4.54 -71.61 -16.16
CA ARG A 251 3.81 -72.80 -15.65
C ARG A 251 4.49 -73.77 -14.65
N GLY A 252 3.83 -73.96 -13.51
CA GLY A 252 3.96 -75.14 -12.62
C GLY A 252 2.71 -75.31 -11.73
N ALA A 253 2.27 -76.55 -11.53
CA ALA A 253 0.89 -76.94 -11.19
C ALA A 253 0.55 -77.02 -9.69
N GLY A 254 -0.70 -76.66 -9.35
CA GLY A 254 -1.69 -77.65 -8.90
C GLY A 254 -1.50 -78.42 -7.60
N ARG A 255 -0.84 -77.88 -6.56
CA ARG A 255 -1.08 -78.29 -5.15
C ARG A 255 -0.63 -77.30 -4.07
N ALA A 256 -0.19 -76.10 -4.48
CA ALA A 256 0.13 -74.95 -3.62
C ALA A 256 -1.02 -73.90 -3.55
N MET A 257 -2.19 -74.19 -4.13
CA MET A 257 -3.27 -73.21 -4.34
C MET A 257 -3.96 -72.69 -3.08
N LYS A 258 -3.77 -73.31 -1.91
CA LYS A 258 -4.38 -72.86 -0.65
C LYS A 258 -3.45 -71.90 0.10
N GLU A 259 -2.16 -72.24 0.20
CA GLU A 259 -1.13 -71.38 0.80
C GLU A 259 -0.72 -70.22 -0.12
N SER A 260 -0.69 -70.41 -1.45
CA SER A 260 -0.43 -69.31 -2.39
C SER A 260 -1.54 -68.27 -2.42
N LYS A 261 -2.78 -68.68 -2.07
CA LYS A 261 -3.93 -67.77 -2.01
C LYS A 261 -3.86 -66.87 -0.79
N ASP A 262 -3.34 -67.37 0.34
CA ASP A 262 -3.17 -66.59 1.55
C ASP A 262 -2.05 -65.54 1.40
N VAL A 263 -0.92 -65.91 0.76
CA VAL A 263 0.16 -64.95 0.42
C VAL A 263 -0.33 -63.91 -0.59
N SER A 264 -1.05 -64.32 -1.63
CA SER A 264 -1.62 -63.39 -2.64
C SER A 264 -2.59 -62.40 -2.02
N GLN A 265 -3.46 -62.83 -1.09
CA GLN A 265 -4.39 -61.92 -0.40
C GLN A 265 -3.66 -60.91 0.50
N ALA A 266 -2.55 -61.32 1.12
CA ALA A 266 -1.75 -60.43 1.95
C ALA A 266 -0.97 -59.40 1.10
N GLU A 267 -0.47 -59.82 -0.07
CA GLU A 267 0.16 -58.92 -1.06
C GLU A 267 -0.86 -57.92 -1.64
N ASP A 268 -2.07 -58.37 -1.98
CA ASP A 268 -3.16 -57.50 -2.45
C ASP A 268 -3.51 -56.41 -1.39
N ASN A 269 -3.46 -56.76 -0.11
CA ASN A 269 -3.70 -55.81 0.99
C ASN A 269 -2.58 -54.77 1.12
N VAL A 270 -1.31 -55.17 0.96
CA VAL A 270 -0.18 -54.23 0.91
C VAL A 270 -0.33 -53.28 -0.28
N ALA A 271 -0.65 -53.82 -1.47
CA ALA A 271 -0.85 -53.03 -2.68
C ALA A 271 -2.01 -52.02 -2.52
N ALA A 272 -3.12 -52.42 -1.89
CA ALA A 272 -4.24 -51.52 -1.60
C ALA A 272 -3.84 -50.39 -0.64
N LEU A 273 -3.07 -50.68 0.42
CA LEU A 273 -2.59 -49.65 1.35
C LEU A 273 -1.57 -48.70 0.69
N GLN A 274 -0.70 -49.23 -0.18
CA GLN A 274 0.25 -48.42 -0.97
C GLN A 274 -0.50 -47.49 -1.94
N GLN A 275 -1.56 -47.97 -2.60
CA GLN A 275 -2.41 -47.13 -3.44
C GLN A 275 -3.10 -46.00 -2.64
N GLN A 276 -3.58 -46.30 -1.42
CA GLN A 276 -4.15 -45.27 -0.53
C GLN A 276 -3.12 -44.21 -0.13
N LEU A 277 -1.87 -44.63 0.15
CA LEU A 277 -0.79 -43.70 0.46
C LEU A 277 -0.45 -42.83 -0.75
N ALA A 278 -0.32 -43.42 -1.94
CA ALA A 278 -0.02 -42.68 -3.17
C ALA A 278 -1.14 -41.67 -3.53
N ALA A 279 -2.41 -42.04 -3.33
CA ALA A 279 -3.54 -41.13 -3.52
C ALA A 279 -3.49 -39.95 -2.54
N LEU A 280 -3.20 -40.22 -1.26
CA LEU A 280 -3.10 -39.19 -0.24
C LEU A 280 -1.90 -38.24 -0.48
N GLU A 281 -0.76 -38.76 -0.95
CA GLU A 281 0.39 -37.94 -1.35
C GLU A 281 0.10 -37.11 -2.59
N ALA A 282 -0.66 -37.63 -3.55
CA ALA A 282 -1.10 -36.88 -4.72
C ALA A 282 -2.05 -35.73 -4.34
N GLU A 283 -2.99 -35.96 -3.40
CA GLU A 283 -3.85 -34.90 -2.85
C GLU A 283 -3.02 -33.81 -2.15
N PHE A 284 -2.07 -34.20 -1.31
CA PHE A 284 -1.16 -33.26 -0.65
C PHE A 284 -0.38 -32.42 -1.67
N LYS A 285 0.15 -33.07 -2.72
CA LYS A 285 0.90 -32.38 -3.78
C LYS A 285 0.01 -31.39 -4.54
N ALA A 286 -1.21 -31.80 -4.89
CA ALA A 286 -2.15 -30.91 -5.57
C ALA A 286 -2.52 -29.69 -4.70
N GLU A 287 -2.76 -29.88 -3.40
CA GLU A 287 -3.00 -28.76 -2.47
C GLU A 287 -1.75 -27.86 -2.32
N ALA A 288 -0.55 -28.43 -2.27
CA ALA A 288 0.70 -27.66 -2.17
C ALA A 288 1.01 -26.85 -3.44
N ASP A 289 0.82 -27.45 -4.62
CA ASP A 289 1.01 -26.78 -5.91
C ASP A 289 -0.01 -25.65 -6.09
N ALA A 290 -1.26 -25.83 -5.63
CA ALA A 290 -2.27 -24.79 -5.63
C ALA A 290 -1.90 -23.60 -4.73
N LEU A 291 -1.27 -23.84 -3.57
CA LEU A 291 -0.76 -22.78 -2.68
C LEU A 291 0.45 -22.06 -3.29
N ALA A 292 1.33 -22.78 -3.99
CA ALA A 292 2.48 -22.18 -4.67
C ALA A 292 2.09 -21.32 -5.88
N ALA A 293 1.00 -21.69 -6.56
CA ALA A 293 0.44 -20.94 -7.68
C ALA A 293 -0.33 -19.68 -7.27
N ALA A 294 -0.62 -19.50 -5.97
CA ALA A 294 -1.22 -18.28 -5.45
C ALA A 294 -0.23 -17.10 -5.66
N THR A 295 -0.56 -16.29 -6.67
CA THR A 295 0.05 -15.07 -7.20
C THR A 295 1.20 -14.44 -6.40
N ASP A 296 2.31 -14.13 -7.09
CA ASP A 296 3.40 -13.33 -6.53
C ASP A 296 2.96 -11.87 -6.30
N PRO A 297 2.89 -11.40 -5.03
CA PRO A 297 2.48 -10.03 -4.70
C PRO A 297 3.35 -8.95 -5.36
N LEU A 298 4.57 -9.28 -5.78
CA LEU A 298 5.48 -8.34 -6.44
C LEU A 298 5.10 -7.98 -7.87
N THR A 299 4.36 -8.84 -8.56
CA THR A 299 3.92 -8.60 -9.95
C THR A 299 2.45 -8.21 -10.04
N GLU A 300 1.74 -8.29 -8.92
CA GLU A 300 0.34 -7.91 -8.83
C GLU A 300 0.16 -6.41 -9.09
N LYS A 301 -0.94 -6.09 -9.80
CA LYS A 301 -1.41 -4.71 -9.98
C LYS A 301 -2.17 -4.32 -8.72
N LEU A 302 -1.66 -3.31 -8.02
CA LEU A 302 -2.29 -2.76 -6.84
C LEU A 302 -3.48 -1.90 -7.23
N GLU A 303 -4.56 -1.99 -6.47
CA GLU A 303 -5.74 -1.12 -6.63
C GLU A 303 -5.53 0.16 -5.82
N SER A 304 -5.92 1.30 -6.38
CA SER A 304 -5.88 2.59 -5.68
C SER A 304 -7.23 2.86 -5.01
N LEU A 305 -7.19 3.10 -3.70
CA LEU A 305 -8.34 3.50 -2.89
C LEU A 305 -8.16 4.97 -2.49
N SER A 306 -9.11 5.84 -2.84
CA SER A 306 -9.13 7.23 -2.40
C SER A 306 -10.20 7.44 -1.33
N LEU A 307 -9.76 7.86 -0.14
CA LEU A 307 -10.61 8.22 0.98
C LEU A 307 -10.68 9.74 1.08
N LYS A 308 -11.89 10.29 1.17
CA LYS A 308 -12.13 11.73 1.30
C LYS A 308 -12.58 12.08 2.71
N PRO A 309 -12.22 13.26 3.23
CA PRO A 309 -12.76 13.73 4.50
C PRO A 309 -14.26 13.99 4.39
N THR A 310 -14.97 13.88 5.51
CA THR A 310 -16.33 14.41 5.63
C THR A 310 -16.28 15.87 6.06
N LYS A 311 -17.35 16.64 5.80
CA LYS A 311 -17.42 18.05 6.25
C LYS A 311 -17.26 18.21 7.76
N SER A 312 -17.77 17.26 8.56
CA SER A 312 -17.64 17.27 10.02
C SER A 312 -16.20 17.05 10.50
N ASN A 313 -15.35 16.45 9.65
CA ASN A 313 -13.96 16.14 9.97
C ASN A 313 -12.98 17.22 9.49
N ILE A 314 -13.49 18.37 9.02
CA ILE A 314 -12.70 19.53 8.64
C ILE A 314 -12.92 20.61 9.69
N SER A 315 -11.85 20.99 10.37
CA SER A 315 -11.88 22.03 11.39
C SER A 315 -11.01 23.19 10.94
N ILE A 316 -11.63 24.32 10.57
CA ILE A 316 -10.90 25.56 10.30
C ILE A 316 -10.61 26.26 11.62
N LYS A 317 -9.33 26.39 11.96
CA LYS A 317 -8.85 26.98 13.21
C LYS A 317 -8.74 28.50 13.11
N LEU A 318 -8.22 29.00 11.99
CA LEU A 318 -7.96 30.42 11.76
C LEU A 318 -8.14 30.75 10.27
N VAL A 319 -8.78 31.88 9.99
CA VAL A 319 -8.64 32.57 8.71
C VAL A 319 -8.35 34.03 9.01
N ALA A 320 -7.25 34.56 8.48
CA ALA A 320 -6.75 35.88 8.82
C ALA A 320 -6.00 36.53 7.66
N LEU A 321 -5.83 37.85 7.73
CA LEU A 321 -4.91 38.56 6.87
C LEU A 321 -3.50 38.22 7.33
N ALA A 322 -2.65 37.74 6.42
CA ALA A 322 -1.24 37.54 6.66
C ALA A 322 -0.43 38.53 5.84
N TRP A 323 0.46 39.23 6.53
CA TRP A 323 1.51 40.02 5.91
C TRP A 323 2.72 39.13 5.71
N VAL A 324 3.00 38.80 4.44
CA VAL A 324 4.02 37.83 4.05
C VAL A 324 5.28 38.56 3.58
N PRO A 325 6.43 38.39 4.26
CA PRO A 325 7.63 39.18 3.96
C PRO A 325 8.25 38.69 2.65
N HIS A 326 8.61 39.64 1.80
CA HIS A 326 9.35 39.44 0.57
C HIS A 326 10.53 40.41 0.52
N TRP A 327 11.64 39.97 -0.05
CA TRP A 327 12.70 40.86 -0.46
C TRP A 327 12.40 41.39 -1.86
N ARG A 328 12.46 42.71 -2.02
CA ARG A 328 12.29 43.38 -3.30
C ARG A 328 13.62 43.95 -3.77
N ASP A 329 14.04 43.60 -4.97
CA ASP A 329 15.24 44.16 -5.59
C ASP A 329 14.98 45.49 -6.33
N GLU A 330 16.04 46.10 -6.86
CA GLU A 330 15.96 47.36 -7.63
C GLU A 330 15.11 47.22 -8.91
N SER A 331 14.99 46.01 -9.46
CA SER A 331 14.16 45.71 -10.63
C SER A 331 12.67 45.59 -10.27
N GLY A 332 12.34 45.50 -8.98
CA GLY A 332 11.00 45.28 -8.47
C GLY A 332 10.59 43.81 -8.41
N THR A 333 11.53 42.88 -8.58
CA THR A 333 11.28 41.44 -8.39
C THR A 333 11.19 41.16 -6.89
N GLU A 334 10.14 40.43 -6.49
CA GLU A 334 9.86 40.11 -5.10
C GLU A 334 10.06 38.61 -4.85
N THR A 335 10.91 38.26 -3.88
CA THR A 335 11.21 36.87 -3.49
C THR A 335 10.81 36.61 -2.04
N PRO A 336 10.14 35.49 -1.71
CA PRO A 336 9.74 35.18 -0.33
C PRO A 336 10.90 35.22 0.65
N ALA A 337 10.70 35.88 1.80
CA ALA A 337 11.71 36.07 2.86
C ALA A 337 11.38 35.29 4.14
N TRP A 338 10.60 34.21 4.04
CA TRP A 338 10.14 33.41 5.18
C TRP A 338 10.27 31.89 4.96
N GLN A 339 10.70 31.49 3.76
CA GLN A 339 10.98 30.10 3.44
C GLN A 339 12.33 29.67 4.03
#